data_AF-A0A2G5XB37-F1
#
_entry.id   AF-A0A2G5XB37-F1
#
_cell.length_a   1.000
_cell.length_b   1.000
_cell.length_c   1.000
_cell.angle_alpha   90.00
_cell.angle_beta   90.00
_cell.angle_gamma   90.00
#
_symmetry.space_group_name_H-M   'P 1'
#
loop_
_entity.id
_entity.type
_entity.pdbx_description
1 polymer ?
#
loop_
_entity_poly.entity_id
_entity_poly.type
_entity_poly.pdbx_seq_one_letter_code
_entity_poly.pdbx_strand_id
1 'polypeptide(L)' 'MPKKLSIYLLMLVIGFTFLFLAIFLNLPEKLKWLFLAVAVILNVTSAVAAMRMGLREMKPDKR' A
#
# COMPACT_ATOMS: atom_id res chain seq x y z
N MET A 1 3.85 1.48 17.78
CA MET A 1 3.70 0.57 16.63
C MET A 1 5.05 0.01 16.23
N PRO A 2 5.16 -1.27 15.86
CA PRO A 2 6.42 -1.82 15.36
C PRO A 2 6.86 -1.01 14.13
N LYS A 3 8.14 -0.60 14.07
CA LYS A 3 8.71 0.24 12.99
C LYS A 3 8.32 -0.26 11.59
N LYS A 4 8.20 -1.58 11.42
CA LYS A 4 7.80 -2.22 10.16
C LYS A 4 6.35 -1.87 9.75
N LEU A 5 5.40 -1.87 10.69
CA LEU A 5 4.00 -1.53 10.40
C LEU A 5 3.86 -0.07 9.93
N SER A 6 4.61 0.84 10.56
CA SER A 6 4.64 2.25 10.16
C SER A 6 5.12 2.45 8.72
N ILE A 7 6.08 1.63 8.26
CA ILE A 7 6.58 1.67 6.88
C ILE A 7 5.50 1.17 5.91
N TYR A 8 4.80 0.07 6.23
CA TYR A 8 3.73 -0.43 5.38
C TYR A 8 2.54 0.53 5.30
N LEU A 9 2.21 1.22 6.39
CA LEU A 9 1.19 2.27 6.38
C LEU A 9 1.63 3.47 5.53
N LEU A 10 2.89 3.88 5.61
CA LEU A 10 3.43 4.94 4.74
C LEU A 10 3.39 4.53 3.26
N MET A 11 3.78 3.29 2.94
CA MET A 11 3.66 2.74 1.57
C MET A 11 2.22 2.72 1.08
N LEU A 12 1.26 2.40 1.94
CA LEU A 12 -0.16 2.43 1.62
C LEU A 12 -0.62 3.86 1.28
N VAL A 13 -0.23 4.85 2.10
CA VAL A 13 -0.57 6.27 1.87
C VAL A 13 0.04 6.78 0.55
N ILE A 14 1.30 6.41 0.28
CA ILE A 14 1.98 6.76 -0.99
C ILE A 14 1.26 6.12 -2.18
N GLY A 15 0.94 4.82 -2.09
CA GLY A 15 0.21 4.11 -3.13
C GLY A 15 -1.17 4.71 -3.38
N PHE A 16 -1.90 5.09 -2.33
CA PHE A 16 -3.22 5.74 -2.43
C PHE A 16 -3.11 7.12 -3.06
N THR A 17 -2.07 7.88 -2.73
CA THR A 17 -1.79 9.18 -3.35
C THR A 17 -1.55 9.01 -4.85
N PHE A 18 -0.73 8.05 -5.28
CA PHE A 18 -0.53 7.79 -6.70
C PHE A 18 -1.80 7.32 -7.41
N LEU A 19 -2.66 6.54 -6.75
CA LEU A 19 -3.95 6.16 -7.30
C LEU A 19 -4.84 7.40 -7.52
N PHE A 20 -4.88 8.29 -6.54
CA PHE A 20 -5.60 9.56 -6.64
C PHE A 20 -5.06 10.43 -7.78
N LEU A 21 -3.74 10.60 -7.87
CA LEU A 21 -3.14 11.35 -8.98
C LEU A 21 -3.48 10.73 -10.34
N ALA A 22 -3.42 9.40 -10.48
CA ALA A 22 -3.73 8.73 -11.73
C ALA A 22 -5.19 8.87 -12.16
N ILE A 23 -6.12 8.96 -11.22
CA ILE A 23 -7.57 9.05 -11.50
C ILE A 23 -8.00 10.51 -11.73
N PHE A 24 -7.53 11.44 -10.90
CA PHE A 24 -8.04 12.81 -10.86
C PHE A 24 -7.22 13.80 -11.68
N LEU A 25 -5.92 13.58 -11.91
CA LEU A 25 -5.16 14.44 -12.83
C LEU A 25 -5.29 13.96 -14.26
N ASN A 26 -5.40 14.93 -15.16
CA ASN A 26 -5.34 14.69 -16.60
C ASN A 26 -3.87 14.50 -17.05
N LEU A 27 -3.31 13.33 -16.73
CA LEU A 27 -1.94 12.94 -17.05
C LEU A 27 -1.85 12.31 -18.45
N PRO A 28 -0.70 12.44 -19.14
CA PRO A 28 -0.44 11.68 -20.37
C PRO A 28 -0.64 10.18 -20.15
N GLU A 29 -1.22 9.50 -21.13
CA GLU A 29 -1.69 8.12 -20.98
C GLU A 29 -0.60 7.15 -20.48
N LYS A 30 0.62 7.25 -21.01
CA LYS A 30 1.77 6.44 -20.56
C LYS A 30 2.09 6.65 -19.08
N LEU A 31 2.03 7.89 -18.60
CA LEU A 31 2.30 8.23 -17.19
C LEU A 31 1.14 7.79 -16.30
N LYS A 32 -0.10 7.95 -16.75
CA LYS A 32 -1.29 7.48 -16.04
C LYS A 32 -1.22 5.98 -15.76
N TRP A 33 -0.90 5.18 -16.79
CA TRP A 33 -0.72 3.73 -16.64
C TRP A 33 0.45 3.37 -15.73
N LEU A 34 1.56 4.10 -15.81
CA LEU A 34 2.71 3.91 -14.90
C LEU A 34 2.32 4.16 -13.44
N PHE A 35 1.66 5.28 -13.14
CA PHE A 35 1.20 5.60 -11.79
C PHE A 35 0.17 4.58 -11.30
N LEU A 36 -0.74 4.15 -12.17
CA LEU A 36 -1.74 3.14 -11.84
C LEU A 36 -1.08 1.81 -11.47
N ALA A 37 -0.12 1.34 -12.27
CA ALA A 37 0.60 0.10 -12.00
C ALA A 37 1.35 0.15 -10.67
N VAL A 38 2.09 1.24 -10.42
CA VAL A 38 2.82 1.45 -9.16
C VAL A 38 1.86 1.53 -7.97
N ALA A 39 0.75 2.25 -8.11
CA ALA A 39 -0.27 2.36 -7.08
C ALA A 39 -0.87 1.01 -6.72
N VAL A 40 -1.23 0.18 -7.71
CA VAL A 40 -1.78 -1.16 -7.48
C VAL A 40 -0.78 -2.04 -6.74
N ILE A 41 0.48 -2.09 -7.20
CA ILE A 41 1.52 -2.90 -6.56
C ILE A 41 1.71 -2.46 -5.10
N LEU A 42 1.88 -1.16 -4.85
CA LEU A 42 2.07 -0.65 -3.50
C LEU A 42 0.88 -0.96 -2.60
N ASN A 43 -0.36 -0.72 -3.05
CA ASN A 43 -1.56 -0.96 -2.23
C ASN A 43 -1.75 -2.43 -1.91
N VAL A 44 -1.63 -3.33 -2.90
CA VAL A 44 -1.82 -4.78 -2.69
C VAL A 44 -0.75 -5.31 -1.73
N THR A 45 0.52 -4.95 -1.95
CA THR A 45 1.62 -5.44 -1.11
C THR A 45 1.50 -4.94 0.33
N SER A 46 1.11 -3.66 0.50
CA SER A 46 0.88 -3.06 1.82
C SER A 46 -0.30 -3.69 2.55
N ALA A 47 -1.42 -3.92 1.85
CA ALA A 47 -2.61 -4.56 2.42
C ALA A 47 -2.32 -5.99 2.88
N VAL A 48 -1.63 -6.79 2.06
CA VAL A 48 -1.23 -8.16 2.41
C VAL A 48 -0.26 -8.17 3.60
N ALA A 49 0.71 -7.25 3.63
CA ALA A 49 1.66 -7.14 4.74
C ALA A 49 0.96 -6.74 6.05
N ALA A 50 0.06 -5.76 6.00
CA ALA A 50 -0.74 -5.34 7.15
C ALA A 50 -1.65 -6.47 7.64
N MET A 51 -2.30 -7.21 6.73
CA MET A 51 -3.14 -8.36 7.08
C MET A 51 -2.32 -9.48 7.74
N ARG A 52 -1.13 -9.80 7.21
CA ARG A 52 -0.24 -10.79 7.84
C ARG A 52 0.24 -10.35 9.22
N MET A 53 0.53 -9.06 9.42
CA MET A 53 0.88 -8.53 10.74
C MET A 53 -0.31 -8.60 11.70
N GLY A 54 -1.50 -8.16 11.28
CA GLY A 54 -2.71 -8.22 12.09
C GLY A 54 -3.07 -9.66 12.47
N LEU A 55 -2.98 -10.62 11.53
CA LEU A 55 -3.18 -12.04 11.81
C LEU A 55 -2.16 -12.60 12.82
N ARG A 56 -0.92 -12.10 12.80
CA ARG A 56 0.13 -12.49 13.76
C ARG A 56 -0.10 -11.88 15.14
N GLU A 57 -0.65 -10.68 15.23
CA GLU A 57 -1.04 -10.08 16.52
C GLU A 57 -2.33 -10.73 17.07
N MET A 58 -3.27 -11.15 16.21
CA MET A 58 -4.50 -11.86 16.59
C MET A 58 -4.28 -13.32 16.97
N LYS A 59 -3.20 -13.95 16.46
CA LYS A 59 -2.70 -15.23 16.95
C LYS A 59 -1.41 -14.97 17.75
N PRO A 60 -1.49 -14.49 19.01
CA PRO A 60 -0.32 -14.48 19.85
C PRO A 60 0.16 -15.93 19.94
N ASP A 61 1.41 -16.14 19.56
CA ASP A 61 2.10 -17.40 19.76
C ASP A 61 1.90 -17.80 21.23
N LYS A 62 1.31 -18.97 21.48
CA LYS A 62 1.22 -19.53 22.84
C LYS A 62 2.57 -20.16 23.16
N ARG A 63 3.65 -19.37 23.19
CA ARG A 63 4.97 -19.77 23.69
C ARG A 63 5.74 -18.58 24.22
#